data_AF-Q9CS75-F1
#
_entry.id   AF-Q9CS75-F1
#
_cell.length_a   1.000
_cell.length_b   1.000
_cell.length_c   1.000
_cell.angle_alpha   90.00
_cell.angle_beta   90.00
_cell.angle_gamma   90.00
#
_symmetry.space_group_name_H-M   'P 1'
#
loop_
_entity.id
_entity.type
_entity.pdbx_description
1 polymer ?
#
loop_
_entity_poly.entity_id
_entity_poly.type
_entity_poly.pdbx_seq_one_letter_code
_entity_poly.pdbx_strand_id
1 'polypeptide(L)'
;VKPGKARPGFQIPKLLKGKVVVGHALHNDFQALKYVHPRSQTRDTTYVPNLLSQPSSLIRTRVSLKDLALNLLHKKIQVGHQGHSSVEDAMTAMELYQLVEVQWEQQVASSAQAPAEDRGPDSSTDVEQYMDDQYWPEDLTQSTGAETNGGPDRQQGEEGREPGVLLPSHGVGLEF
;
A
#
# COMPACT_ATOMS: atom_id res chain seq x y z
N VAL A 1 13.77 -25.85 44.18
CA VAL A 1 13.27 -25.85 42.79
C VAL A 1 14.30 -25.12 41.92
N LYS A 2 15.01 -25.79 41.01
CA LYS A 2 15.99 -25.12 40.13
C LYS A 2 15.23 -24.41 39.01
N PRO A 3 15.54 -23.13 38.68
CA PRO A 3 14.85 -22.45 37.59
C PRO A 3 15.15 -23.17 36.27
N GLY A 4 14.08 -23.58 35.57
CA GLY A 4 14.18 -24.24 34.28
C GLY A 4 14.85 -23.31 33.28
N LYS A 5 15.95 -23.77 32.67
CA LYS A 5 16.63 -23.06 31.57
C LYS A 5 15.59 -22.79 30.48
N ALA A 6 15.25 -21.51 30.28
CA ALA A 6 14.36 -21.09 29.21
C ALA A 6 14.96 -21.55 27.87
N ARG A 7 14.20 -22.34 27.10
CA ARG A 7 14.66 -22.81 25.79
C ARG A 7 14.88 -21.59 24.88
N PRO A 8 16.05 -21.42 24.27
CA PRO A 8 16.42 -20.19 23.55
C PRO A 8 15.45 -19.80 22.42
N GLY A 9 14.74 -20.77 21.81
CA GLY A 9 13.82 -20.53 20.70
C GLY A 9 12.61 -19.65 21.01
N PHE A 10 12.14 -19.56 22.27
CA PHE A 10 10.97 -18.74 22.61
C PHE A 10 11.27 -17.26 22.85
N GLN A 11 12.56 -16.90 22.92
CA GLN A 11 12.98 -15.53 23.24
C GLN A 11 13.13 -14.69 21.97
N ILE A 12 13.59 -15.29 20.87
CA ILE A 12 13.89 -14.56 19.63
C ILE A 12 12.67 -13.82 19.08
N PRO A 13 11.48 -14.44 18.90
CA PRO A 13 10.32 -13.70 18.38
C PRO A 13 9.91 -12.51 19.26
N LYS A 14 10.13 -12.59 20.58
CA LYS A 14 9.86 -11.47 21.50
C LYS A 14 10.86 -10.33 21.30
N LEU A 15 12.12 -10.64 20.98
CA LEU A 15 13.15 -9.64 20.70
C LEU A 15 12.95 -8.94 19.35
N LEU A 16 12.42 -9.66 18.35
CA LEU A 16 12.16 -9.11 17.02
C LEU A 16 10.91 -8.22 16.96
N LYS A 17 10.01 -8.31 17.95
CA LYS A 17 8.75 -7.56 17.94
C LYS A 17 9.00 -6.06 17.92
N GLY A 18 8.45 -5.39 16.89
CA GLY A 18 8.56 -3.93 16.73
C GLY A 18 9.95 -3.44 16.34
N LYS A 19 10.84 -4.34 15.92
CA LYS A 19 12.18 -4.00 15.43
C LYS A 19 12.23 -4.14 13.92
N VAL A 20 13.09 -3.34 13.30
CA VAL A 20 13.48 -3.57 11.91
C VAL A 20 14.50 -4.69 11.87
N VAL A 21 14.28 -5.69 11.02
CA VAL A 21 15.19 -6.84 10.87
C VAL A 21 15.88 -6.74 9.50
N VAL A 22 17.21 -6.68 9.54
CA VAL A 22 18.08 -6.69 8.36
C VAL A 22 18.74 -8.06 8.26
N GLY A 23 18.80 -8.63 7.07
CA GLY A 23 19.46 -9.91 6.83
C GLY A 23 19.34 -10.35 5.38
N HIS A 24 19.84 -11.55 5.07
CA HIS A 24 19.82 -12.09 3.71
C HIS A 24 18.92 -13.32 3.63
N ALA A 25 17.95 -13.31 2.71
CA ALA A 25 16.98 -14.40 2.53
C ALA A 25 16.23 -14.74 3.83
N LEU A 26 15.78 -13.70 4.54
CA LEU A 26 15.17 -13.75 5.88
C LEU A 26 13.94 -14.66 5.98
N HIS A 27 13.32 -14.98 4.84
CA HIS A 27 12.25 -15.97 4.77
C HIS A 27 12.63 -17.30 5.42
N ASN A 28 13.87 -17.77 5.20
CA ASN A 28 14.36 -19.03 5.76
C ASN A 28 14.45 -18.96 7.29
N ASP A 29 15.00 -17.87 7.83
CA ASP A 29 15.14 -17.64 9.27
C ASP A 29 13.78 -17.55 9.95
N PHE A 30 12.86 -16.77 9.38
CA PHE A 30 11.51 -16.61 9.89
C PHE A 30 10.72 -17.93 9.88
N GLN A 31 10.91 -18.76 8.84
CA GLN A 31 10.30 -20.09 8.79
C GLN A 31 10.85 -21.01 9.89
N ALA A 32 12.16 -21.01 10.12
CA ALA A 32 12.78 -21.78 11.20
C ALA A 32 12.31 -21.33 12.60
N LEU A 33 12.08 -20.02 12.77
CA LEU A 33 11.54 -19.43 13.99
C LEU A 33 10.02 -19.58 14.13
N LYS A 34 9.32 -20.08 13.11
CA LYS A 34 7.84 -20.11 13.02
C LYS A 34 7.23 -18.74 13.34
N TYR A 35 7.85 -17.69 12.83
CA TYR A 35 7.52 -16.30 13.10
C TYR A 35 7.22 -15.57 11.79
N VAL A 36 6.24 -14.69 11.81
CA VAL A 36 5.91 -13.82 10.66
C VAL A 36 6.26 -12.40 11.06
N HIS A 37 7.24 -11.83 10.37
CA HIS A 37 7.66 -10.45 10.56
C HIS A 37 7.00 -9.53 9.54
N PRO A 38 6.53 -8.32 9.92
CA PRO A 38 5.93 -7.38 8.99
C PRO A 38 6.89 -7.01 7.85
N ARG A 39 6.39 -6.98 6.61
CA ARG A 39 7.22 -6.64 5.43
C ARG A 39 7.78 -5.22 5.52
N SER A 40 7.02 -4.27 6.04
CA SER A 40 7.48 -2.90 6.31
C SER A 40 8.58 -2.83 7.37
N GLN A 41 8.77 -3.88 8.17
CA GLN A 41 9.84 -4.02 9.16
C GLN A 41 10.99 -4.94 8.68
N THR A 42 10.90 -5.50 7.48
CA THR A 42 11.89 -6.44 6.92
C THR A 42 12.78 -5.78 5.87
N ARG A 43 14.10 -5.84 6.05
CA ARG A 43 15.12 -5.35 5.10
C ARG A 43 15.92 -6.56 4.61
N ASP A 44 15.41 -7.22 3.57
CA ASP A 44 16.06 -8.40 3.01
C ASP A 44 17.05 -7.98 1.92
N THR A 45 18.34 -8.22 2.16
CA THR A 45 19.41 -7.78 1.27
C THR A 45 19.44 -8.50 -0.08
N THR A 46 18.63 -9.56 -0.26
CA THR A 46 18.40 -10.16 -1.59
C THR A 46 17.81 -9.16 -2.59
N TYR A 47 17.17 -8.08 -2.12
CA TYR A 47 16.64 -7.02 -2.98
C TYR A 47 17.59 -5.84 -3.19
N VAL A 48 18.77 -5.80 -2.54
CA VAL A 48 19.78 -4.74 -2.73
C VAL A 48 20.12 -4.53 -4.22
N PRO A 49 20.31 -5.57 -5.05
CA PRO A 49 20.54 -5.39 -6.47
C PRO A 49 19.44 -4.62 -7.19
N ASN A 50 18.18 -4.77 -6.77
CA ASN A 50 17.05 -4.08 -7.41
C ASN A 50 17.02 -2.59 -7.09
N LEU A 51 17.62 -2.18 -5.97
CA LEU A 51 17.72 -0.77 -5.57
C LEU A 51 18.93 -0.08 -6.21
N LEU A 52 20.00 -0.83 -6.44
CA LEU A 52 21.21 -0.32 -7.10
C LEU A 52 21.12 -0.37 -8.63
N SER A 53 20.35 -1.30 -9.18
CA SER A 53 20.18 -1.44 -10.63
C SER A 53 19.33 -0.30 -11.17
N GLN A 54 19.70 0.21 -12.36
CA GLN A 54 18.85 1.13 -13.08
C GLN A 54 17.48 0.48 -13.37
N PRO A 55 16.39 1.26 -13.39
CA PRO A 55 15.02 0.76 -13.54
C PRO A 55 14.77 -0.08 -14.81
N SER A 56 15.68 -0.04 -15.79
CA SER A 56 15.64 -0.86 -17.01
C SER A 56 16.17 -2.28 -16.86
N SER A 57 16.94 -2.57 -15.80
CA SER A 57 17.55 -3.88 -15.55
C SER A 57 16.93 -4.52 -14.31
N LEU A 58 15.74 -5.09 -14.48
CA LEU A 58 15.12 -5.93 -13.45
C LEU A 58 15.89 -7.24 -13.33
N ILE A 59 16.98 -7.24 -12.56
CA ILE A 59 17.72 -8.45 -12.21
C ILE A 59 16.87 -9.23 -11.20
N ARG A 60 15.92 -10.02 -11.71
CA ARG A 60 15.04 -10.89 -10.90
C ARG A 60 15.73 -12.18 -10.44
N THR A 61 17.05 -12.25 -10.52
CA THR A 61 17.81 -13.40 -10.01
C THR A 61 18.16 -13.16 -8.55
N ARG A 62 17.81 -14.12 -7.69
CA ARG A 62 18.26 -14.13 -6.29
C ARG A 62 19.78 -14.30 -6.30
N VAL A 63 20.49 -13.23 -5.97
CA VAL A 63 21.96 -13.24 -5.87
C VAL A 63 22.36 -13.74 -4.49
N SER A 64 23.41 -14.57 -4.42
CA SER A 64 23.89 -15.08 -3.15
C SER A 64 24.57 -13.98 -2.31
N LEU A 65 24.56 -14.11 -0.99
CA LEU A 65 25.28 -13.19 -0.11
C LEU A 65 26.78 -13.11 -0.46
N LYS A 66 27.40 -14.24 -0.85
CA LYS A 66 28.81 -14.28 -1.27
C LYS A 66 29.06 -13.39 -2.48
N ASP A 67 28.20 -13.48 -3.48
CA ASP A 67 28.36 -12.70 -4.70
C ASP A 67 28.09 -11.22 -4.45
N LEU A 68 27.10 -10.88 -3.63
CA LEU A 68 26.84 -9.49 -3.24
C LEU A 68 28.01 -8.89 -2.47
N ALA A 69 28.54 -9.63 -1.49
CA ALA A 69 29.71 -9.20 -0.72
C ALA A 69 30.94 -8.99 -1.62
N LEU A 70 31.14 -9.88 -2.59
CA LEU A 70 32.27 -9.77 -3.51
C LEU A 70 32.11 -8.58 -4.48
N ASN A 71 30.93 -8.40 -5.05
CA ASN A 71 30.70 -7.39 -6.09
C ASN A 71 30.52 -5.98 -5.53
N LEU A 72 29.81 -5.83 -4.40
CA LEU A 72 29.44 -4.53 -3.84
C LEU A 72 30.35 -4.07 -2.71
N LEU A 73 30.87 -5.01 -1.90
CA LEU A 73 31.74 -4.70 -0.76
C LEU A 73 33.20 -5.07 -1.03
N HIS A 74 33.50 -5.72 -2.15
CA HIS A 74 34.84 -6.26 -2.46
C HIS A 74 35.40 -7.19 -1.38
N LYS A 75 34.50 -7.88 -0.65
CA LYS A 75 34.83 -8.77 0.46
C LYS A 75 34.54 -10.22 0.07
N LYS A 76 35.47 -11.12 0.40
CA LYS A 76 35.27 -12.56 0.29
C LYS A 76 34.86 -13.10 1.66
N ILE A 77 33.63 -13.55 1.78
CA ILE A 77 33.08 -14.15 2.99
C ILE A 77 32.98 -15.66 2.84
N GLN A 78 32.83 -16.40 3.94
CA GLN A 78 32.55 -17.84 3.90
C GLN A 78 33.61 -18.64 3.09
N VAL A 79 34.88 -18.22 3.19
CA VAL A 79 36.04 -18.78 2.46
C VAL A 79 36.74 -19.93 3.19
N GLY A 80 36.40 -20.17 4.46
CA GLY A 80 37.04 -21.17 5.31
C GLY A 80 36.52 -22.60 5.11
N HIS A 81 37.36 -23.57 5.45
CA HIS A 81 37.01 -25.01 5.41
C HIS A 81 36.02 -25.41 6.52
N GLN A 82 35.84 -24.56 7.53
CA GLN A 82 35.04 -24.80 8.73
C GLN A 82 33.55 -24.41 8.57
N GLY A 83 33.11 -24.09 7.35
CA GLY A 83 31.73 -23.64 7.08
C GLY A 83 31.57 -22.12 7.19
N HIS A 84 30.34 -21.67 7.46
CA HIS A 84 29.96 -20.26 7.47
C HIS A 84 29.82 -19.75 8.90
N SER A 85 30.19 -18.49 9.13
CA SER A 85 30.02 -17.83 10.43
C SER A 85 28.77 -16.96 10.40
N SER A 86 27.76 -17.25 11.23
CA SER A 86 26.54 -16.44 11.32
C SER A 86 26.83 -14.98 11.68
N VAL A 87 27.90 -14.73 12.43
CA VAL A 87 28.32 -13.37 12.80
C VAL A 87 28.87 -12.63 11.57
N GLU A 88 29.70 -13.29 10.76
CA GLU A 88 30.21 -12.74 9.50
C GLU A 88 29.06 -12.42 8.54
N ASP A 89 28.12 -13.35 8.40
CA ASP A 89 26.97 -13.21 7.51
C ASP A 89 26.07 -12.05 7.93
N ALA A 90 25.75 -11.95 9.22
CA ALA A 90 24.93 -10.86 9.75
C ALA A 90 25.60 -9.48 9.59
N MET A 91 26.91 -9.39 9.84
CA MET A 91 27.66 -8.15 9.62
C MET A 91 27.67 -7.77 8.13
N THR A 92 27.91 -8.74 7.25
CA THR A 92 27.95 -8.48 5.80
C THR A 92 26.58 -8.05 5.27
N ALA A 93 25.49 -8.67 5.74
CA ALA A 93 24.14 -8.23 5.39
C ALA A 93 23.87 -6.79 5.88
N MET A 94 24.34 -6.43 7.07
CA MET A 94 24.19 -5.07 7.59
C MET A 94 24.97 -4.05 6.74
N GLU A 95 26.20 -4.38 6.33
CA GLU A 95 27.00 -3.54 5.43
C GLU A 95 26.32 -3.34 4.06
N LEU A 96 25.74 -4.41 3.49
CA LEU A 96 24.98 -4.31 2.24
C LEU A 96 23.76 -3.39 2.37
N TYR A 97 23.06 -3.45 3.51
CA TYR A 97 21.93 -2.57 3.77
C TYR A 97 22.37 -1.10 3.86
N GLN A 98 23.49 -0.81 4.52
CA GLN A 98 24.01 0.56 4.64
C GLN A 98 24.29 1.22 3.26
N LEU A 99 24.63 0.44 2.24
CA LEU A 99 24.82 0.96 0.88
C LEU A 99 23.53 1.52 0.26
N VAL A 100 22.37 1.00 0.66
CA VAL A 100 21.05 1.33 0.07
C VAL A 100 20.07 1.92 1.08
N GLU A 101 20.51 2.18 2.32
CA GLU A 101 19.65 2.57 3.44
C GLU A 101 18.74 3.76 3.08
N VAL A 102 19.30 4.81 2.51
CA VAL A 102 18.55 6.02 2.13
C VAL A 102 17.45 5.70 1.12
N GLN A 103 17.80 4.97 0.04
CA GLN A 103 16.84 4.61 -1.01
C GLN A 103 15.76 3.66 -0.47
N TRP A 104 16.17 2.70 0.35
CA TRP A 104 15.27 1.71 0.94
C TRP A 104 14.24 2.38 1.85
N GLU A 105 14.68 3.20 2.81
CA GLU A 105 13.77 3.84 3.75
C GLU A 105 12.86 4.87 3.07
N GLN A 106 13.34 5.54 2.01
CA GLN A 106 12.49 6.40 1.19
C GLN A 106 11.40 5.61 0.46
N GLN A 107 11.70 4.44 -0.09
CA GLN A 107 10.71 3.57 -0.74
C GLN A 107 9.71 2.99 0.27
N VAL A 108 10.16 2.63 1.47
CA VAL A 108 9.26 2.17 2.54
C VAL A 108 8.32 3.31 2.96
N ALA A 109 8.86 4.51 3.17
CA ALA A 109 8.06 5.69 3.53
C ALA A 109 7.03 6.07 2.44
N SER A 110 7.42 6.05 1.17
CA SER A 110 6.49 6.36 0.06
C SER A 110 5.40 5.30 -0.08
N SER A 111 5.72 4.03 0.09
CA SER A 111 4.73 2.94 0.07
C SER A 111 3.73 3.01 1.23
N ALA A 112 4.13 3.56 2.37
CA ALA A 112 3.24 3.78 3.51
C ALA A 112 2.33 5.01 3.32
N GLN A 113 2.68 5.92 2.41
CA GLN A 113 1.92 7.13 2.09
C GLN A 113 1.00 6.98 0.87
N ALA A 114 1.00 5.83 0.17
CA ALA A 114 0.06 5.59 -0.91
C ALA A 114 -1.39 5.65 -0.37
N PRO A 115 -2.18 6.68 -0.75
CA PRO A 115 -3.55 6.81 -0.29
C PRO A 115 -4.41 5.73 -0.96
N ALA A 116 -5.40 5.22 -0.25
CA ALA A 116 -6.54 4.58 -0.87
C ALA A 116 -7.30 5.64 -1.68
N GLU A 117 -6.88 5.91 -2.91
CA GLU A 117 -7.71 6.64 -3.87
C GLU A 117 -8.65 5.63 -4.52
N ASP A 118 -9.86 5.50 -3.96
CA ASP A 118 -11.03 5.18 -4.76
C ASP A 118 -12.22 6.04 -4.30
N ARG A 119 -12.70 6.83 -5.27
CA ARG A 119 -13.86 7.73 -5.34
C ARG A 119 -13.76 9.07 -4.63
N GLY A 120 -13.31 10.05 -5.42
CA GLY A 120 -13.70 11.44 -5.19
C GLY A 120 -15.23 11.60 -5.21
N PRO A 121 -15.78 12.60 -4.49
CA PRO A 121 -17.16 12.99 -4.64
C PRO A 121 -17.36 13.48 -6.07
N ASP A 122 -18.33 12.90 -6.76
CA ASP A 122 -18.71 13.36 -8.08
C ASP A 122 -19.16 14.81 -8.00
N SER A 123 -18.59 15.58 -8.91
CA SER A 123 -18.99 16.94 -9.18
C SER A 123 -20.40 16.90 -9.76
N SER A 124 -21.39 17.29 -8.96
CA SER A 124 -22.59 17.94 -9.46
C SER A 124 -23.05 18.93 -8.40
N THR A 125 -22.62 20.18 -8.61
CA THR A 125 -23.34 21.40 -8.22
C THR A 125 -24.52 21.20 -7.25
N ASP A 126 -24.25 21.33 -5.96
CA ASP A 126 -25.27 21.81 -5.01
C ASP A 126 -24.63 22.77 -4.02
N VAL A 127 -24.13 23.88 -4.57
CA VAL A 127 -23.62 25.02 -3.81
C VAL A 127 -24.80 25.89 -3.30
N GLU A 128 -26.02 25.65 -3.78
CA GLU A 128 -27.20 26.39 -3.33
C GLU A 128 -27.74 25.88 -1.98
N GLN A 129 -27.65 24.58 -1.70
CA GLN A 129 -28.18 24.02 -0.45
C GLN A 129 -27.45 24.52 0.82
N TYR A 130 -26.17 24.92 0.73
CA TYR A 130 -25.40 25.37 1.91
C TYR A 130 -25.77 26.79 2.39
N MET A 131 -26.51 27.56 1.60
CA MET A 131 -26.92 28.92 1.98
C MET A 131 -28.34 28.98 2.57
N ASP A 132 -29.05 27.86 2.65
CA ASP A 132 -30.49 27.81 2.99
C ASP A 132 -30.83 27.09 4.31
N ASP A 133 -29.82 26.78 5.14
CA ASP A 133 -30.06 26.17 6.46
C ASP A 133 -30.62 27.23 7.44
N GLN A 134 -31.92 27.46 7.34
CA GLN A 134 -32.79 28.16 8.29
C GLN A 134 -32.91 27.38 9.60
N TYR A 135 -31.80 27.11 10.27
CA TYR A 135 -31.76 26.33 11.51
C TYR A 135 -31.81 27.19 12.78
N TRP A 136 -31.82 28.52 12.65
CA TRP A 136 -32.00 29.39 13.81
C TRP A 136 -33.32 30.17 13.69
N PRO A 137 -34.40 29.72 14.34
CA PRO A 137 -35.63 30.49 14.41
C PRO A 137 -35.39 31.73 15.28
N GLU A 138 -35.38 32.89 14.65
CA GLU A 138 -35.38 34.18 15.33
C GLU A 138 -36.84 34.48 15.72
N ASP A 139 -37.13 34.31 17.02
CA ASP A 139 -38.32 34.83 17.71
C ASP A 139 -39.68 34.44 17.10
N LEU A 140 -40.49 33.56 17.69
CA LEU A 140 -41.33 33.83 18.88
C LEU A 140 -41.78 35.28 19.12
N THR A 141 -41.85 36.11 18.08
CA THR A 141 -42.48 37.42 18.15
C THR A 141 -43.72 37.44 17.26
N GLN A 142 -44.87 37.51 17.94
CA GLN A 142 -46.03 38.29 17.51
C GLN A 142 -46.82 37.68 16.33
N SER A 143 -47.86 36.91 16.61
CA SER A 143 -49.22 37.40 16.88
C SER A 143 -50.11 37.37 15.64
N THR A 144 -51.26 36.73 15.83
CA THR A 144 -52.56 37.03 15.23
C THR A 144 -52.73 36.81 13.73
N GLY A 145 -53.42 35.71 13.42
CA GLY A 145 -54.78 35.81 12.90
C GLY A 145 -54.94 35.62 11.40
N ALA A 146 -55.93 34.76 11.08
CA ALA A 146 -56.75 34.80 9.87
C ALA A 146 -56.05 34.44 8.54
N GLU A 147 -56.66 33.84 7.52
CA GLU A 147 -57.99 33.29 7.27
C GLU A 147 -57.91 32.52 5.93
N THR A 148 -58.61 31.38 5.86
CA THR A 148 -59.48 30.89 4.76
C THR A 148 -59.00 30.63 3.31
N ASN A 149 -59.43 29.45 2.83
CA ASN A 149 -59.98 29.10 1.49
C ASN A 149 -59.09 29.27 0.24
N GLY A 150 -59.06 28.37 -0.75
CA GLY A 150 -59.86 27.19 -1.05
C GLY A 150 -59.97 27.02 -2.58
N GLY A 151 -59.41 25.93 -3.14
CA GLY A 151 -59.65 25.30 -4.46
C GLY A 151 -59.75 26.17 -5.76
N PRO A 152 -60.08 25.58 -6.93
CA PRO A 152 -60.09 24.16 -7.31
C PRO A 152 -59.50 23.83 -8.73
N ASP A 153 -59.22 22.54 -8.94
CA ASP A 153 -59.54 21.66 -10.11
C ASP A 153 -59.25 22.08 -11.58
N ARG A 154 -58.55 21.20 -12.36
CA ARG A 154 -58.94 20.72 -13.72
C ARG A 154 -57.89 19.89 -14.51
N GLN A 155 -58.29 18.65 -14.82
CA GLN A 155 -58.21 17.81 -16.06
C GLN A 155 -57.08 17.90 -17.15
N GLN A 156 -56.48 16.72 -17.42
CA GLN A 156 -56.34 15.89 -18.68
C GLN A 156 -55.91 16.44 -20.07
N GLY A 157 -55.13 15.63 -20.83
CA GLY A 157 -55.03 15.56 -22.32
C GLY A 157 -53.61 15.26 -22.88
N GLU A 158 -53.30 14.06 -23.42
CA GLU A 158 -53.18 13.64 -24.87
C GLU A 158 -51.90 14.15 -25.60
N GLU A 159 -50.95 13.34 -26.10
CA GLU A 159 -50.84 12.46 -27.30
C GLU A 159 -49.77 13.01 -28.29
N GLY A 160 -48.94 12.14 -28.89
CA GLY A 160 -48.10 12.41 -30.08
C GLY A 160 -46.69 11.81 -29.98
N ARG A 161 -46.40 10.58 -30.44
CA ARG A 161 -46.23 10.08 -31.83
C ARG A 161 -44.98 10.63 -32.54
N GLU A 162 -43.90 9.84 -32.55
CA GLU A 162 -42.77 9.97 -33.48
C GLU A 162 -42.49 8.60 -34.14
N PRO A 163 -42.37 8.52 -35.48
CA PRO A 163 -42.19 7.27 -36.24
C PRO A 163 -40.71 6.85 -36.37
N GLY A 164 -40.50 5.55 -36.59
CA GLY A 164 -39.17 4.93 -36.69
C GLY A 164 -38.51 4.94 -38.07
N VAL A 165 -37.71 3.88 -38.29
CA VAL A 165 -36.95 3.46 -39.50
C VAL A 165 -35.50 3.99 -39.49
N LEU A 166 -34.41 3.26 -39.77
CA LEU A 166 -34.03 1.85 -39.96
C LEU A 166 -32.51 1.90 -40.28
N LEU A 167 -31.71 1.14 -39.53
CA LEU A 167 -30.45 0.38 -39.80
C LEU A 167 -29.71 0.49 -41.18
N PRO A 168 -28.55 -0.19 -41.40
CA PRO A 168 -27.24 -0.17 -40.72
C PRO A 168 -26.05 -0.17 -41.75
N SER A 169 -24.84 -0.59 -41.32
CA SER A 169 -23.66 -1.04 -42.13
C SER A 169 -22.67 0.08 -42.48
N HIS A 170 -21.37 -0.02 -42.23
CA HIS A 170 -20.47 -1.08 -42.71
C HIS A 170 -19.22 -1.20 -41.82
N GLY A 171 -18.77 -2.44 -41.61
CA GLY A 171 -17.40 -2.75 -41.21
C GLY A 171 -16.53 -3.06 -42.42
N VAL A 172 -15.23 -2.79 -42.27
CA VAL A 172 -14.02 -3.38 -42.89
C VAL A 172 -12.86 -2.72 -42.11
N GLY A 173 -11.88 -3.38 -41.49
CA GLY A 173 -11.21 -4.64 -41.79
C GLY A 173 -9.88 -4.34 -42.52
N LEU A 174 -8.76 -4.94 -42.05
CA LEU A 174 -7.33 -4.89 -42.48
C LEU A 174 -6.46 -4.15 -41.46
N GLU A 175 -5.59 -4.75 -40.63
CA GLU A 175 -4.65 -5.89 -40.76
C GLU A 175 -3.78 -5.79 -42.03
N PHE A 176 -2.60 -5.17 -41.91
CA PHE A 176 -1.26 -5.79 -41.91
C PHE A 176 -0.22 -4.78 -41.40
#